data_AF-A0A916H1F3-F1
#
_entry.id   AF-A0A916H1F3-F1
#
_cell.length_a   1.000
_cell.length_b   1.000
_cell.length_c   1.000
_cell.angle_alpha   90.00
_cell.angle_beta   90.00
_cell.angle_gamma   90.00
#
_symmetry.space_group_name_H-M   'P 1'
#
loop_
_entity.id
_entity.type
_entity.pdbx_description
1 polymer ?
#
loop_
_entity_poly.entity_id
_entity_poly.type
_entity_poly.pdbx_seq_one_letter_code
_entity_poly.pdbx_strand_id
1 'polypeptide(L)'
;MNPFTPIACATTLFAFAGAAFAAPPMKEGQWEMTIQSKMEGMPMQPPPMTFKHCYTAKDTADSRAMVEKQMSGDGQCKMLDYKEAGNTVNFSMKCQTRQGESLTSGSSTYKGDSYTANLKMRFKMEGREMEMTQVHQGRRTGACQAG
;
A
#
# COMPACT_ATOMS: atom_id res chain seq x y z
N MET A 1 -73.35 0.55 -18.71
CA MET A 1 -73.15 -0.10 -17.40
C MET A 1 -71.66 -0.35 -17.23
N ASN A 2 -70.99 0.47 -16.41
CA ASN A 2 -69.71 0.14 -15.77
C ASN A 2 -69.94 -1.08 -14.84
N PRO A 3 -68.92 -1.78 -14.24
CA PRO A 3 -67.66 -1.20 -13.73
C PRO A 3 -66.41 -2.13 -13.77
N PHE A 4 -65.31 -1.62 -13.17
CA PHE A 4 -64.17 -2.32 -12.52
C PHE A 4 -62.76 -2.16 -13.15
N THR A 5 -62.12 -1.04 -12.77
CA THR A 5 -60.70 -0.88 -12.33
C THR A 5 -60.32 -1.88 -11.22
N PRO A 6 -59.04 -2.03 -10.74
CA PRO A 6 -57.77 -1.32 -11.03
C PRO A 6 -56.55 -2.30 -11.19
N ILE A 7 -55.29 -1.90 -11.42
CA ILE A 7 -54.27 -1.61 -10.38
C ILE A 7 -52.97 -1.21 -11.10
N ALA A 8 -52.41 -0.09 -10.66
CA ALA A 8 -51.11 0.42 -11.05
C ALA A 8 -49.97 -0.48 -10.53
N CYS A 9 -49.02 -0.82 -11.41
CA CYS A 9 -47.71 -1.34 -11.02
C CYS A 9 -46.63 -0.40 -11.56
N ALA A 10 -46.41 0.71 -10.85
CA ALA A 10 -45.23 1.54 -11.05
C ALA A 10 -44.02 0.77 -10.46
N THR A 11 -43.32 0.02 -11.31
CA THR A 11 -42.04 -0.62 -10.97
C THR A 11 -40.95 0.44 -10.84
N THR A 12 -40.79 0.97 -9.62
CA THR A 12 -39.63 1.76 -9.22
C THR A 12 -38.41 0.84 -9.20
N LEU A 13 -37.58 0.88 -10.25
CA LEU A 13 -36.26 0.26 -10.26
C LEU A 13 -35.40 0.93 -9.17
N PHE A 14 -35.29 0.29 -8.01
CA PHE A 14 -34.35 0.68 -6.97
C PHE A 14 -32.95 0.25 -7.44
N ALA A 15 -32.23 1.17 -8.08
CA ALA A 15 -30.82 0.97 -8.39
C ALA A 15 -30.05 0.89 -7.06
N PHE A 16 -29.78 -0.33 -6.60
CA PHE A 16 -28.82 -0.59 -5.54
C PHE A 16 -27.44 -0.22 -6.10
N ALA A 17 -27.07 1.05 -5.96
CA ALA A 17 -25.69 1.48 -6.09
C ALA A 17 -24.93 0.85 -4.93
N GLY A 18 -24.48 -0.39 -5.13
CA GLY A 18 -23.58 -1.06 -4.19
C GLY A 18 -22.37 -0.17 -4.01
N ALA A 19 -22.20 0.39 -2.81
CA ALA A 19 -20.94 0.95 -2.39
C ALA A 19 -19.92 -0.19 -2.47
N ALA A 20 -19.14 -0.22 -3.54
CA ALA A 20 -18.00 -1.10 -3.66
C ALA A 20 -16.98 -0.65 -2.61
N PHE A 21 -17.12 -1.16 -1.39
CA PHE A 21 -16.02 -1.17 -0.44
C PHE A 21 -14.95 -2.03 -1.07
N ALA A 22 -13.98 -1.39 -1.71
CA ALA A 22 -12.79 -2.06 -2.20
C ALA A 22 -12.17 -2.79 -0.99
N ALA A 23 -12.14 -4.12 -1.05
CA ALA A 23 -11.46 -4.90 -0.03
C ALA A 23 -10.01 -4.40 0.07
N PRO A 24 -9.42 -4.36 1.28
CA PRO A 24 -8.06 -3.89 1.41
C PRO A 24 -7.13 -4.67 0.48
N PRO A 25 -6.18 -4.00 -0.17
CA PRO A 25 -5.35 -4.64 -1.18
C PRO A 25 -4.47 -5.75 -0.57
N MET A 26 -4.22 -5.70 0.74
CA MET A 26 -3.44 -6.68 1.48
C MET A 26 -4.31 -7.39 2.53
N LYS A 27 -4.16 -8.70 2.65
CA LYS A 27 -4.87 -9.52 3.66
C LYS A 27 -4.10 -9.57 4.97
N GLU A 28 -4.82 -9.71 6.07
CA GLU A 28 -4.22 -10.04 7.36
C GLU A 28 -3.51 -11.42 7.34
N GLY A 29 -2.56 -11.59 8.26
CA GLY A 29 -1.81 -12.81 8.44
C GLY A 29 -0.29 -12.60 8.47
N GLN A 30 0.43 -13.72 8.45
CA GLN A 30 1.88 -13.73 8.40
C GLN A 30 2.35 -13.48 6.96
N TRP A 31 3.24 -12.52 6.79
CA TRP A 31 3.87 -12.19 5.51
C TRP A 31 5.37 -12.35 5.60
N GLU A 32 5.95 -12.95 4.58
CA GLU A 32 7.39 -12.99 4.32
C GLU A 32 7.69 -11.95 3.24
N MET A 33 8.62 -11.04 3.54
CA MET A 33 8.95 -9.91 2.69
C MET A 33 10.44 -9.87 2.42
N THR A 34 10.79 -9.64 1.17
CA THR A 34 12.17 -9.47 0.70
C THR A 34 12.33 -8.06 0.15
N ILE A 35 13.35 -7.35 0.64
CA ILE A 35 13.73 -6.01 0.19
C ILE A 35 15.06 -6.08 -0.53
N GLN A 36 15.10 -5.55 -1.74
CA GLN A 36 16.31 -5.36 -2.52
C GLN A 36 16.51 -3.87 -2.72
N SER A 37 17.63 -3.34 -2.24
CA SER A 37 17.95 -1.91 -2.35
C SER A 37 19.10 -1.72 -3.34
N LYS A 38 18.98 -0.71 -4.20
CA LYS A 38 20.02 -0.26 -5.11
C LYS A 38 20.26 1.23 -4.93
N MET A 39 21.46 1.58 -4.48
CA MET A 39 21.91 2.96 -4.32
C MET A 39 22.83 3.34 -5.49
N GLU A 40 22.52 4.45 -6.16
CA GLU A 40 23.36 4.95 -7.25
C GLU A 40 24.73 5.39 -6.72
N GLY A 41 25.79 5.15 -7.50
CA GLY A 41 27.15 5.55 -7.16
C GLY A 41 27.90 4.64 -6.17
N MET A 42 27.27 3.58 -5.66
CA MET A 42 27.92 2.60 -4.78
C MET A 42 28.43 1.37 -5.57
N PRO A 43 29.70 0.96 -5.41
CA PRO A 43 30.29 -0.16 -6.15
C PRO A 43 29.76 -1.52 -5.72
N MET A 44 29.26 -1.64 -4.48
CA MET A 44 28.62 -2.84 -3.96
C MET A 44 27.23 -2.48 -3.41
N GLN A 45 26.25 -3.30 -3.74
CA GLN A 45 24.88 -3.17 -3.24
C GLN A 45 24.67 -4.11 -2.05
N PRO A 46 23.87 -3.71 -1.05
CA PRO A 46 23.56 -4.59 0.07
C PRO A 46 22.81 -5.84 -0.43
N PRO A 47 23.03 -7.01 0.20
CA PRO A 47 22.29 -8.21 -0.17
C PRO A 47 20.79 -8.05 0.14
N PRO A 48 19.92 -8.77 -0.58
CA PRO A 48 18.50 -8.82 -0.26
C PRO A 48 18.25 -9.21 1.20
N MET A 49 17.40 -8.46 1.89
CA MET A 49 16.99 -8.77 3.25
C MET A 49 15.61 -9.40 3.25
N THR A 50 15.45 -10.56 3.89
CA THR A 50 14.16 -11.22 4.05
C THR A 50 13.76 -11.27 5.51
N PHE A 51 12.53 -10.86 5.81
CA PHE A 51 11.98 -10.86 7.16
C PHE A 51 10.50 -11.22 7.13
N LYS A 52 9.97 -11.58 8.30
CA LYS A 52 8.55 -11.92 8.45
C LYS A 52 7.86 -10.91 9.35
N HIS A 53 6.63 -10.55 9.01
CA HIS A 53 5.79 -9.66 9.80
C HIS A 53 4.36 -10.16 9.82
N CYS A 54 3.73 -10.12 11.00
CA CYS A 54 2.30 -10.37 11.14
C CYS A 54 1.55 -9.05 10.96
N TYR A 55 0.62 -9.01 10.01
CA TYR A 55 -0.30 -7.90 9.83
C TYR A 55 -1.68 -8.30 10.36
N THR A 56 -2.25 -7.50 11.26
CA THR A 56 -3.61 -7.72 11.78
C THR A 56 -4.67 -7.15 10.83
N ALA A 57 -5.94 -7.52 11.00
CA ALA A 57 -7.06 -6.83 10.34
C ALA A 57 -7.00 -5.30 10.50
N LYS A 58 -6.59 -4.82 11.68
CA LYS A 58 -6.47 -3.37 11.94
C LYS A 58 -5.32 -2.74 11.12
N ASP A 59 -4.20 -3.44 10.97
CA ASP A 59 -3.07 -2.93 10.17
C ASP A 59 -3.43 -2.87 8.68
N THR A 60 -4.28 -3.78 8.19
CA THR A 60 -4.67 -3.86 6.77
C THR A 60 -5.94 -3.09 6.45
N ALA A 61 -6.73 -2.67 7.45
CA ALA A 61 -8.01 -1.97 7.24
C ALA A 61 -7.86 -0.63 6.51
N ASP A 62 -6.74 0.06 6.70
CA ASP A 62 -6.42 1.32 6.04
C ASP A 62 -5.05 1.20 5.35
N SER A 63 -5.11 0.99 4.04
CA SER A 63 -3.94 0.85 3.17
C SER A 63 -3.04 2.09 3.18
N ARG A 64 -3.61 3.29 3.32
CA ARG A 64 -2.85 4.53 3.41
C ARG A 64 -2.10 4.60 4.73
N ALA A 65 -2.80 4.38 5.84
CA ALA A 65 -2.19 4.39 7.16
C ALA A 65 -1.12 3.29 7.29
N MET A 66 -1.35 2.12 6.68
CA MET A 66 -0.37 1.04 6.59
C MET A 66 0.92 1.49 5.87
N VAL A 67 0.78 2.10 4.69
CA VAL A 67 1.94 2.60 3.92
C VAL A 67 2.68 3.69 4.69
N GLU A 68 1.96 4.63 5.31
CA GLU A 68 2.55 5.66 6.17
C GLU A 68 3.33 5.04 7.33
N LYS A 69 2.76 4.07 8.06
CA LYS A 69 3.41 3.37 9.18
C LYS A 69 4.66 2.62 8.72
N GLN A 70 4.59 1.91 7.59
CA GLN A 70 5.72 1.13 7.07
C GLN A 70 6.90 2.03 6.66
N MET A 71 6.60 3.20 6.08
CA MET A 71 7.64 4.13 5.61
C MET A 71 8.15 5.06 6.71
N SER A 72 7.37 5.30 7.76
CA SER A 72 7.75 6.21 8.84
C SER A 72 9.00 5.75 9.58
N GLY A 73 9.15 4.44 9.86
CA GLY A 73 10.29 3.94 10.63
C GLY A 73 10.53 4.78 11.90
N ASP A 74 11.72 5.37 12.02
CA ASP A 74 12.11 6.29 13.11
C ASP A 74 11.87 7.79 12.81
N GLY A 75 11.36 8.11 11.62
CA GLY A 75 11.14 9.47 11.15
C GLY A 75 9.67 9.87 11.11
N GLN A 76 9.42 11.13 10.74
CA GLN A 76 8.08 11.64 10.46
C GLN A 76 7.86 11.70 8.96
N CYS A 77 7.03 10.80 8.42
CA CYS A 77 6.63 10.83 7.02
C CYS A 77 5.26 11.47 6.83
N LYS A 78 5.19 12.45 5.92
CA LYS A 78 3.95 13.07 5.47
C LYS A 78 3.64 12.62 4.06
N MET A 79 2.49 11.96 3.89
CA MET A 79 1.99 11.58 2.57
C MET A 79 1.59 12.84 1.76
N LEU A 80 2.10 12.93 0.54
CA LEU A 80 1.89 14.05 -0.38
C LEU A 80 0.83 13.73 -1.44
N ASP A 81 0.91 12.54 -2.03
CA ASP A 81 -0.08 12.03 -2.99
C ASP A 81 -0.34 10.56 -2.70
N TYR A 82 -1.58 10.12 -2.90
CA TYR A 82 -1.99 8.74 -2.68
C TYR A 82 -3.16 8.41 -3.60
N LYS A 83 -3.00 7.37 -4.41
CA LYS A 83 -3.99 6.93 -5.39
C LYS A 83 -4.08 5.42 -5.40
N GLU A 84 -5.30 4.92 -5.30
CA GLU A 84 -5.61 3.51 -5.48
C GLU A 84 -6.35 3.33 -6.81
N ALA A 85 -5.89 2.39 -7.62
CA ALA A 85 -6.50 2.03 -8.88
C ALA A 85 -6.53 0.50 -8.99
N GLY A 86 -7.68 -0.09 -8.71
CA GLY A 86 -7.84 -1.55 -8.69
C GLY A 86 -6.91 -2.19 -7.65
N ASN A 87 -5.94 -2.96 -8.12
CA ASN A 87 -4.97 -3.66 -7.27
C ASN A 87 -3.61 -2.95 -7.16
N THR A 88 -3.50 -1.72 -7.67
CA THR A 88 -2.28 -0.92 -7.62
C THR A 88 -2.48 0.33 -6.77
N VAL A 89 -1.54 0.56 -5.87
CA VAL A 89 -1.44 1.76 -5.02
C VAL A 89 -0.22 2.56 -5.47
N ASN A 90 -0.42 3.83 -5.80
CA ASN A 90 0.65 4.76 -6.09
C ASN A 90 0.69 5.83 -5.00
N PHE A 91 1.88 6.14 -4.51
CA PHE A 91 2.04 7.12 -3.46
C PHE A 91 3.31 7.95 -3.60
N SER A 92 3.29 9.13 -3.00
CA SER A 92 4.48 9.92 -2.76
C SER A 92 4.41 10.53 -1.36
N MET A 93 5.56 10.62 -0.70
CA MET A 93 5.66 11.13 0.65
C MET A 93 6.98 11.85 0.87
N LYS A 94 6.97 12.72 1.87
CA LYS A 94 8.14 13.44 2.35
C LYS A 94 8.42 12.99 3.77
N CYS A 95 9.62 12.47 4.01
CA CYS A 95 10.03 12.01 5.32
C CYS A 95 11.09 12.96 5.90
N GLN A 96 10.89 13.34 7.15
CA GLN A 96 11.87 14.07 7.94
C GLN A 96 12.53 13.10 8.91
N THR A 97 13.83 12.90 8.75
CA THR A 97 14.66 12.07 9.63
C THR A 97 15.75 12.91 10.28
N ARG A 98 16.53 12.32 11.19
CA ARG A 98 17.72 12.97 11.75
C ARG A 98 18.80 13.29 10.70
N GLN A 99 18.82 12.55 9.59
CA GLN A 99 19.78 12.69 8.50
C GLN A 99 19.35 13.75 7.48
N GLY A 100 18.13 14.25 7.58
CA GLY A 100 17.57 15.27 6.71
C GLY A 100 16.22 14.85 6.11
N GLU A 101 15.83 15.63 5.11
CA GLU A 101 14.63 15.41 4.33
C GLU A 101 14.87 14.38 3.23
N SER A 102 13.91 13.48 3.05
CA SER A 102 13.84 12.59 1.89
C SER A 102 12.47 12.67 1.22
N LEU A 103 12.48 12.51 -0.10
CA LEU A 103 11.28 12.37 -0.93
C LEU A 103 11.21 10.94 -1.45
N THR A 104 10.13 10.25 -1.11
CA THR A 104 9.91 8.86 -1.50
C THR A 104 8.66 8.77 -2.37
N SER A 105 8.81 8.13 -3.53
CA SER A 105 7.69 7.77 -4.41
C SER A 105 7.65 6.26 -4.56
N GLY A 106 6.45 5.70 -4.65
CA GLY A 106 6.29 4.25 -4.72
C GLY A 106 5.05 3.82 -5.47
N SER A 107 5.14 2.61 -6.04
CA SER A 107 4.01 1.90 -6.63
C SER A 107 3.98 0.48 -6.13
N SER A 108 2.88 0.07 -5.51
CA SER A 108 2.64 -1.25 -4.94
C SER A 108 1.53 -1.94 -5.71
N THR A 109 1.79 -3.13 -6.26
CA THR A 109 0.79 -3.96 -6.93
C THR A 109 0.53 -5.21 -6.11
N TYR A 110 -0.73 -5.44 -5.78
CA TYR A 110 -1.19 -6.54 -4.94
C TYR A 110 -1.87 -7.62 -5.79
N LYS A 111 -1.62 -8.88 -5.46
CA LYS A 111 -2.15 -10.06 -6.16
C LYS A 111 -2.46 -11.14 -5.14
N GLY A 112 -3.60 -11.00 -4.47
CA GLY A 112 -4.10 -11.94 -3.46
C GLY A 112 -3.11 -12.10 -2.31
N ASP A 113 -2.38 -13.20 -2.31
CA ASP A 113 -1.42 -13.58 -1.25
C ASP A 113 0.03 -13.16 -1.60
N SER A 114 0.20 -12.25 -2.56
CA SER A 114 1.49 -11.69 -2.95
C SER A 114 1.40 -10.20 -3.28
N TYR A 115 2.51 -9.47 -3.16
CA TYR A 115 2.62 -8.12 -3.66
C TYR A 115 4.03 -7.83 -4.20
N THR A 116 4.13 -6.82 -5.05
CA THR A 116 5.41 -6.22 -5.45
C THR A 116 5.30 -4.72 -5.36
N ALA A 117 6.27 -4.09 -4.70
CA ALA A 117 6.37 -2.63 -4.63
C ALA A 117 7.71 -2.15 -5.16
N ASN A 118 7.68 -1.07 -5.94
CA ASN A 118 8.86 -0.37 -6.42
C ASN A 118 8.88 1.00 -5.76
N LEU A 119 9.97 1.31 -5.07
CA LEU A 119 10.18 2.59 -4.41
C LEU A 119 11.37 3.30 -5.04
N LYS A 120 11.26 4.62 -5.12
CA LYS A 120 12.36 5.53 -5.44
C LYS A 120 12.41 6.60 -4.36
N MET A 121 13.53 6.65 -3.66
CA MET A 121 13.82 7.61 -2.62
C MET A 121 14.95 8.54 -3.06
N ARG A 122 14.74 9.84 -2.86
CA ARG A 122 15.71 10.90 -3.08
C ARG A 122 16.01 11.57 -1.76
N PHE A 123 17.28 11.75 -1.46
CA PHE A 123 17.74 12.32 -0.22
C PHE A 123 19.10 12.99 -0.42
N LYS A 124 19.50 13.84 0.51
CA LYS A 124 20.81 14.51 0.48
C LYS A 124 21.75 13.85 1.46
N MET A 125 22.94 13.47 0.99
CA MET A 125 24.07 13.06 1.82
C MET A 125 25.24 13.98 1.53
N GLU A 126 25.81 14.59 2.58
CA GLU A 126 27.00 15.47 2.47
C GLU A 126 26.84 16.57 1.40
N GLY A 127 25.61 17.10 1.25
CA GLY A 127 25.28 18.13 0.26
C GLY A 127 25.06 17.64 -1.17
N ARG A 128 25.23 16.34 -1.45
CA ARG A 128 24.96 15.72 -2.75
C ARG A 128 23.59 15.06 -2.75
N GLU A 129 22.85 15.19 -3.86
CA GLU A 129 21.62 14.45 -4.07
C GLU A 129 21.93 13.00 -4.45
N MET A 130 21.33 12.08 -3.71
CA MET A 130 21.46 10.65 -3.90
C MET A 130 20.08 10.06 -4.22
N GLU A 131 20.07 9.05 -5.09
CA GLU A 131 18.88 8.27 -5.40
C GLU A 131 19.07 6.81 -4.97
N MET A 132 18.06 6.28 -4.29
CA MET A 132 17.96 4.88 -3.95
C MET A 132 16.67 4.31 -4.51
N THR A 133 16.78 3.18 -5.20
CA THR A 133 15.64 2.40 -5.67
C THR A 133 15.50 1.15 -4.82
N GLN A 134 14.28 0.76 -4.49
CA GLN A 134 14.01 -0.47 -3.76
C GLN A 134 12.93 -1.27 -4.44
N VAL A 135 13.13 -2.59 -4.48
CA VAL A 135 12.11 -3.55 -4.88
C VAL A 135 11.74 -4.37 -3.66
N HIS A 136 10.46 -4.32 -3.29
CA HIS A 136 9.90 -5.09 -2.20
C HIS A 136 9.00 -6.17 -2.79
N GLN A 137 9.20 -7.39 -2.34
CA GLN A 137 8.35 -8.53 -2.69
C GLN A 137 7.80 -9.11 -1.42
N GLY A 138 6.48 -9.31 -1.35
CA GLY A 138 5.84 -9.93 -0.21
C GLY A 138 5.02 -11.13 -0.62
N ARG A 139 5.00 -12.15 0.23
CA ARG A 139 4.14 -13.33 0.12
C ARG A 139 3.53 -13.67 1.47
N ARG A 140 2.22 -13.88 1.49
CA ARG A 140 1.50 -14.35 2.68
C ARG A 140 1.83 -15.83 2.90
N THR A 141 2.26 -16.15 4.12
CA THR A 141 2.61 -17.52 4.52
C THR A 141 1.52 -18.20 5.34
N GLY A 142 0.44 -17.49 5.69
CA GLY A 142 -0.70 -18.04 6.41
C GLY A 142 -1.27 -17.08 7.44
N ALA A 143 -1.99 -17.62 8.44
CA ALA A 143 -2.39 -16.86 9.62
C ALA A 143 -1.17 -16.42 10.44
N CYS A 144 -1.32 -15.38 11.25
CA CYS A 144 -0.28 -15.01 12.20
C CYS A 144 -0.03 -16.15 13.19
N GLN A 145 1.23 -16.41 13.50
CA GLN A 145 1.57 -17.37 14.54
C GLN A 145 1.21 -16.77 15.89
N ALA A 146 0.56 -17.55 16.76
CA ALA A 146 0.42 -17.18 18.17
C ALA A 146 1.83 -17.19 18.78
N GLY A 147 2.29 -16.02 19.22
CA GLY A 147 3.53 -15.88 19.98
C GLY A 147 3.35 -16.35 21.42
#